data_AF-A0A060YQF9-F1
#
_entry.id   AF-A0A060YQF9-F1
#
_cell.length_a   1.000
_cell.length_b   1.000
_cell.length_c   1.000
_cell.angle_alpha   90.00
_cell.angle_beta   90.00
_cell.angle_gamma   90.00
#
_symmetry.space_group_name_H-M   'P 1'
#
loop_
_entity.id
_entity.type
_entity.pdbx_description
1 polymer ?
#
loop_
_entity_poly.entity_id
_entity_poly.type
_entity_poly.pdbx_seq_one_letter_code
_entity_poly.pdbx_strand_id
1 'polypeptide(L)'
;MKTLSRDTTPSLRRSFSRILLKINTFYSEKLAEAQRRFATLQNELQSSLDAQRESNAPGLRKRKTVFHLSQEERCKHRNIKDLQLAFSEFYLSLILLQNYQNLNFTGFRKILKKHDKILETPRGADWRVAHVEVAPFYTCKKITQLISETEVRMEPKPMAVDV
;
A
#
# COMPACT_ATOMS: atom_id res chain seq x y z
N MET A 1 -21.19 10.01 -52.39
CA MET A 1 -19.95 10.37 -51.67
C MET A 1 -19.75 9.37 -50.54
N LYS A 2 -18.73 8.51 -50.64
CA LYS A 2 -18.43 7.48 -49.63
C LYS A 2 -17.73 8.16 -48.45
N THR A 3 -18.31 8.04 -47.26
CA THR A 3 -17.73 8.49 -45.99
C THR A 3 -16.43 7.75 -45.75
N LEU A 4 -15.33 8.49 -45.65
CA LEU A 4 -14.02 7.98 -45.29
C LEU A 4 -14.03 7.68 -43.78
N SER A 5 -14.59 6.53 -43.39
CA SER A 5 -14.40 5.98 -42.05
C SER A 5 -12.93 5.59 -41.89
N ARG A 6 -12.12 6.50 -41.35
CA ARG A 6 -10.78 6.18 -40.85
C ARG A 6 -10.96 5.23 -39.67
N ASP A 7 -10.86 3.94 -39.95
CA ASP A 7 -10.97 2.87 -38.97
C ASP A 7 -9.72 2.86 -38.05
N THR A 8 -9.67 3.86 -37.17
CA THR A 8 -8.57 4.11 -36.23
C THR A 8 -8.77 3.28 -34.94
N THR A 9 -9.89 2.55 -34.86
CA THR A 9 -10.34 1.83 -33.65
C THR A 9 -9.43 0.68 -33.20
N PRO A 10 -8.74 -0.08 -34.09
CA PRO A 10 -7.84 -1.15 -33.64
C PRO A 10 -6.55 -0.62 -32.97
N SER A 11 -6.01 0.49 -33.47
CA SER A 11 -4.77 1.08 -32.94
C SER A 11 -4.97 1.63 -31.52
N LEU A 12 -6.09 2.33 -31.30
CA LEU A 12 -6.41 2.90 -30.00
C LEU A 12 -6.71 1.83 -28.93
N ARG A 13 -7.41 0.75 -29.30
CA ARG A 13 -7.63 -0.39 -28.38
C ARG A 13 -6.33 -1.07 -27.96
N ARG A 14 -5.38 -1.23 -28.89
CA ARG A 14 -4.03 -1.75 -28.55
C ARG A 14 -3.33 -0.82 -27.57
N SER A 15 -3.43 0.49 -27.77
CA SER A 15 -2.85 1.47 -26.84
C SER A 15 -3.46 1.37 -25.44
N PHE A 16 -4.79 1.30 -25.30
CA PHE A 16 -5.42 1.11 -23.98
C PHE A 16 -5.01 -0.21 -23.32
N SER A 17 -4.93 -1.29 -24.08
CA SER A 17 -4.51 -2.60 -23.58
C SER A 17 -3.06 -2.58 -23.08
N ARG A 18 -2.15 -1.92 -23.81
CA ARG A 18 -0.75 -1.74 -23.40
C ARG A 18 -0.62 -0.91 -22.13
N ILE A 19 -1.38 0.18 -22.02
CA ILE A 19 -1.38 1.04 -20.82
C ILE A 19 -1.93 0.27 -19.62
N LEU A 20 -3.03 -0.48 -19.80
CA LEU A 20 -3.61 -1.31 -18.75
C LEU A 20 -2.64 -2.38 -18.26
N LEU A 21 -1.94 -3.05 -19.18
CA LEU A 21 -0.90 -4.01 -18.84
C LEU A 21 0.20 -3.36 -18.00
N LYS A 22 0.72 -2.20 -18.42
CA LYS A 22 1.75 -1.47 -17.67
C LYS A 22 1.31 -1.14 -16.24
N ILE A 23 0.06 -0.67 -16.08
CA ILE A 23 -0.51 -0.34 -14.77
C ILE A 23 -0.64 -1.60 -13.91
N ASN A 24 -1.15 -2.71 -14.48
CA ASN A 24 -1.28 -3.99 -13.78
C ASN A 24 0.08 -4.53 -13.31
N THR A 25 1.10 -4.51 -14.19
CA THR A 25 2.45 -4.98 -13.85
C THR A 25 3.02 -4.16 -12.71
N PHE A 26 3.02 -2.82 -12.83
CA PHE A 26 3.55 -1.94 -11.80
C PHE A 26 2.80 -2.09 -10.46
N TYR A 27 1.47 -2.13 -10.49
CA TYR A 27 0.68 -2.27 -9.27
C TYR A 27 0.94 -3.61 -8.58
N SER A 28 1.00 -4.71 -9.33
CA SER A 28 1.26 -6.04 -8.78
C SER A 28 2.64 -6.13 -8.15
N GLU A 29 3.65 -5.55 -8.80
CA GLU A 29 5.02 -5.48 -8.28
C GLU A 29 5.06 -4.67 -6.97
N LYS A 30 4.44 -3.48 -6.95
CA LYS A 30 4.41 -2.63 -5.75
C LYS A 30 3.60 -3.23 -4.61
N LEU A 31 2.52 -3.94 -4.91
CA LEU A 31 1.75 -4.65 -3.89
C LEU A 31 2.59 -5.78 -3.27
N ALA A 32 3.30 -6.57 -4.08
CA ALA A 32 4.18 -7.63 -3.58
C ALA A 32 5.36 -7.08 -2.77
N GLU A 33 5.92 -5.92 -3.17
CA GLU A 33 6.91 -5.19 -2.38
C GLU A 33 6.34 -4.75 -1.03
N ALA A 34 5.13 -4.18 -1.01
CA ALA A 34 4.47 -3.77 0.22
C ALA A 34 4.20 -4.95 1.17
N GLN A 35 3.74 -6.09 0.65
CA GLN A 35 3.54 -7.31 1.45
C GLN A 35 4.84 -7.82 2.08
N ARG A 36 5.94 -7.82 1.33
CA ARG A 36 7.25 -8.24 1.86
C ARG A 36 7.73 -7.28 2.95
N ARG A 37 7.64 -5.97 2.72
CA ARG A 37 8.01 -4.95 3.72
C ARG A 37 7.19 -5.07 4.99
N PHE A 38 5.90 -5.31 4.87
CA PHE A 38 5.02 -5.51 6.02
C PHE A 38 5.47 -6.70 6.89
N ALA A 39 5.79 -7.84 6.27
CA ALA A 39 6.29 -9.01 6.99
C ALA A 39 7.62 -8.73 7.71
N THR A 40 8.54 -8.00 7.05
CA THR A 40 9.81 -7.60 7.67
C THR A 40 9.59 -6.69 8.89
N LEU A 41 8.78 -5.64 8.74
CA LEU A 41 8.47 -4.71 9.84
C LEU A 41 7.76 -5.41 11.01
N GLN A 42 6.91 -6.41 10.73
CA GLN A 42 6.28 -7.23 11.77
C GLN A 42 7.31 -8.05 12.54
N ASN A 43 8.27 -8.68 11.86
CA ASN A 43 9.32 -9.46 12.49
C ASN A 43 10.25 -8.59 13.34
N GLU A 44 10.60 -7.39 12.85
CA GLU A 44 11.41 -6.41 13.60
C GLU A 44 10.68 -5.91 14.84
N LEU A 45 9.38 -5.59 14.73
CA LEU A 45 8.56 -5.20 15.87
C LEU A 45 8.48 -6.31 16.92
N GLN A 46 8.24 -7.54 16.50
CA GLN A 46 8.15 -8.68 17.42
C GLN A 46 9.48 -8.92 18.14
N SER A 47 10.60 -8.87 17.41
CA SER A 47 11.94 -9.02 17.98
C SER A 47 12.26 -7.91 19.00
N SER A 48 11.84 -6.67 18.72
CA SER A 48 12.02 -5.54 19.64
C SER A 48 11.19 -5.72 20.93
N LEU A 49 9.96 -6.24 20.82
CA LEU A 49 9.10 -6.54 21.98
C LEU A 49 9.66 -7.67 22.85
N ASP A 50 10.20 -8.73 22.25
CA ASP A 50 10.76 -9.86 23.00
C ASP A 50 12.05 -9.47 23.72
N ALA A 51 12.90 -8.63 23.11
CA ALA A 51 14.08 -8.05 23.76
C ALA A 51 13.73 -7.15 24.97
N GLN A 52 12.56 -6.49 24.95
CA GLN A 52 12.05 -5.75 26.12
C GLN A 52 11.58 -6.69 27.24
N ARG A 53 10.96 -7.83 26.89
CA ARG A 53 10.51 -8.84 27.87
C ARG A 53 11.67 -9.52 28.58
N GLU A 54 12.71 -9.91 27.85
CA GLU A 54 13.92 -10.49 28.44
C GLU A 54 14.63 -9.51 29.39
N SER A 55 14.62 -8.22 29.05
CA SER A 55 15.17 -7.15 29.90
C SER A 55 14.39 -6.93 31.21
N ASN A 56 13.10 -7.27 31.23
CA ASN A 56 12.19 -7.07 32.38
C ASN A 56 11.98 -8.35 33.21
N ALA A 57 12.59 -9.49 32.82
CA ALA A 57 12.53 -10.72 33.60
C ALA A 57 13.29 -10.57 34.94
N PRO A 58 12.67 -10.86 36.09
CA PRO A 58 13.30 -10.72 37.40
C PRO A 58 14.25 -11.89 37.69
N GLY A 59 15.48 -11.82 37.14
CA GLY A 59 16.56 -12.77 37.39
C GLY A 59 17.79 -12.08 38.00
N LEU A 60 17.98 -12.28 39.31
CA LEU A 60 19.16 -11.94 40.13
C LEU A 60 19.61 -10.46 40.19
N ARG A 61 19.37 -9.86 41.36
CA ARG A 61 19.74 -8.49 41.76
C ARG A 61 21.25 -8.22 41.56
N LYS A 62 21.64 -7.56 40.45
CA LYS A 62 22.88 -6.78 40.39
C LYS A 62 22.62 -5.38 40.94
N ARG A 63 23.42 -4.97 41.93
CA ARG A 63 23.38 -3.66 42.61
C ARG A 63 23.29 -2.51 41.60
N LYS A 64 22.23 -1.70 41.67
CA LYS A 64 22.06 -0.46 40.88
C LYS A 64 23.01 0.60 41.41
N THR A 65 24.03 0.96 40.63
CA THR A 65 24.72 2.25 40.77
C THR A 65 23.86 3.33 40.10
N VAL A 66 23.52 4.35 40.88
CA VAL A 66 22.76 5.53 40.47
C VAL A 66 23.59 6.29 39.43
N PHE A 67 22.94 6.80 38.37
CA PHE A 67 23.51 7.51 37.22
C PHE A 67 24.20 6.64 36.16
N HIS A 68 23.42 6.16 35.22
CA HIS A 68 23.64 6.16 33.76
C HIS A 68 22.49 5.34 33.20
N LEU A 69 21.58 5.94 32.42
CA LEU A 69 20.68 5.15 31.55
C LEU A 69 21.59 4.18 30.80
N SER A 70 21.36 2.88 30.98
CA SER A 70 22.25 1.87 30.41
C SER A 70 22.32 2.10 28.90
N GLN A 71 23.52 1.96 28.31
CA GLN A 71 23.72 2.08 26.86
C GLN A 71 22.69 1.24 26.08
N GLU A 72 22.26 0.14 26.68
CA GLU A 72 21.20 -0.75 26.24
C GLU A 72 19.82 -0.06 26.13
N GLU A 73 19.37 0.65 27.16
CA GLU A 73 18.09 1.41 27.15
C GLU A 73 18.11 2.53 26.10
N ARG A 74 19.25 3.20 25.92
CA ARG A 74 19.43 4.24 24.88
C ARG A 74 19.41 3.66 23.47
N CYS A 75 19.98 2.47 23.28
CA CYS A 75 19.96 1.75 21.99
C CYS A 75 18.54 1.25 21.67
N LYS A 76 17.83 0.69 22.66
CA LYS A 76 16.43 0.26 22.57
C LYS A 76 15.48 1.41 22.22
N HIS A 77 15.66 2.57 22.85
CA HIS A 77 14.81 3.75 22.58
C HIS A 77 15.06 4.37 21.19
N ARG A 78 16.28 4.25 20.66
CA ARG A 78 16.57 4.59 19.25
C ARG A 78 15.87 3.61 18.31
N ASN A 79 15.97 2.30 18.57
CA ASN A 79 15.34 1.25 17.77
C ASN A 79 13.80 1.40 17.63
N ILE A 80 13.10 1.74 18.71
CA ILE A 80 11.63 1.94 18.66
C ILE A 80 11.25 3.17 17.83
N LYS A 81 11.99 4.27 17.94
CA LYS A 81 11.73 5.48 17.14
C LYS A 81 12.00 5.24 15.66
N ASP A 82 13.06 4.51 15.34
CA ASP A 82 13.39 4.13 13.97
C ASP A 82 12.30 3.23 13.38
N LEU A 83 11.74 2.32 14.18
CA LEU A 83 10.64 1.45 13.79
C LEU A 83 9.32 2.23 13.59
N GLN A 84 9.01 3.20 14.45
CA GLN A 84 7.86 4.10 14.27
C GLN A 84 7.97 4.92 12.98
N LEU A 85 9.17 5.41 12.67
CA LEU A 85 9.44 6.09 11.40
C LEU A 85 9.24 5.12 10.23
N ALA A 86 9.77 3.91 10.30
CA ALA A 86 9.63 2.91 9.25
C ALA A 86 8.16 2.51 8.98
N PHE A 87 7.34 2.37 10.03
CA PHE A 87 5.89 2.16 9.88
C PHE A 87 5.19 3.37 9.26
N SER A 88 5.59 4.59 9.62
CA SER A 88 5.03 5.83 9.06
C SER A 88 5.33 5.96 7.56
N GLU A 89 6.58 5.71 7.15
CA GLU A 89 6.99 5.71 5.74
C GLU A 89 6.31 4.58 4.96
N PHE A 90 6.21 3.39 5.56
CA PHE A 90 5.50 2.27 4.96
C PHE A 90 4.03 2.60 4.74
N TYR A 91 3.34 3.14 5.75
CA TYR A 91 1.95 3.57 5.63
C TYR A 91 1.76 4.61 4.53
N LEU A 92 2.60 5.65 4.48
CA LEU A 92 2.57 6.63 3.40
C LEU A 92 2.71 5.96 2.02
N SER A 93 3.60 4.97 1.89
CA SER A 93 3.76 4.22 0.64
C SER A 93 2.50 3.46 0.23
N LEU A 94 1.73 2.92 1.18
CA LEU A 94 0.45 2.26 0.92
C LEU A 94 -0.61 3.26 0.43
N ILE A 95 -0.69 4.43 1.07
CA ILE A 95 -1.61 5.50 0.67
C ILE A 95 -1.29 5.99 -0.75
N LEU A 96 -0.01 6.17 -1.09
CA LEU A 96 0.41 6.52 -2.44
C LEU A 96 0.02 5.45 -3.47
N LEU A 97 0.14 4.16 -3.13
CA LEU A 97 -0.27 3.07 -4.01
C LEU A 97 -1.80 3.01 -4.20
N GLN A 98 -2.59 3.26 -3.14
CA GLN A 98 -4.04 3.39 -3.23
C GLN A 98 -4.47 4.59 -4.08
N ASN A 99 -3.79 5.74 -3.92
CA ASN A 99 -4.00 6.92 -4.76
C ASN A 99 -3.67 6.64 -6.22
N TYR A 100 -2.58 5.93 -6.49
CA TYR A 100 -2.23 5.49 -7.84
C TYR A 100 -3.36 4.66 -8.46
N GLN A 101 -3.90 3.68 -7.74
CA GLN A 101 -5.04 2.87 -8.21
C GLN A 101 -6.26 3.75 -8.55
N ASN A 102 -6.66 4.63 -7.63
CA ASN A 102 -7.84 5.49 -7.79
C ASN A 102 -7.70 6.47 -8.97
N LEU A 103 -6.53 7.08 -9.12
CA LEU A 103 -6.24 8.01 -10.22
C LEU A 103 -6.24 7.29 -11.56
N ASN A 104 -5.60 6.12 -11.66
CA ASN A 104 -5.56 5.36 -12.91
C ASN A 104 -6.96 4.85 -13.31
N PHE A 105 -7.75 4.35 -12.37
CA PHE A 105 -9.13 3.94 -12.65
C PHE A 105 -9.98 5.12 -13.15
N THR A 106 -9.89 6.26 -12.45
CA THR A 106 -10.60 7.49 -12.85
C THR A 106 -10.13 7.98 -14.22
N GLY A 107 -8.82 7.89 -14.50
CA GLY A 107 -8.22 8.22 -15.79
C GLY A 107 -8.79 7.39 -16.92
N PHE A 108 -8.83 6.06 -16.78
CA PHE A 108 -9.48 5.18 -17.75
C PHE A 108 -10.95 5.52 -17.98
N ARG A 109 -11.72 5.72 -16.90
CA ARG A 109 -13.13 6.11 -17.01
C ARG A 109 -13.30 7.41 -17.80
N LYS A 110 -12.46 8.42 -17.54
CA LYS A 110 -12.53 9.72 -18.24
C LYS A 110 -12.11 9.63 -19.70
N ILE A 111 -11.01 8.94 -20.02
CA ILE A 111 -10.52 8.85 -21.41
C ILE A 111 -11.45 7.99 -22.28
N LEU A 112 -11.99 6.90 -21.72
CA LEU A 112 -12.96 6.05 -22.42
C LEU A 112 -14.28 6.80 -22.64
N LYS A 113 -14.77 7.56 -21.65
CA LYS A 113 -15.93 8.44 -21.84
C LYS A 113 -15.69 9.51 -22.92
N LYS A 114 -14.47 10.05 -23.00
CA LYS A 114 -14.11 11.01 -24.05
C LYS A 114 -14.09 10.35 -25.44
N HIS A 115 -13.53 9.15 -25.55
CA HIS A 115 -13.57 8.34 -26.78
C HIS A 115 -15.01 8.14 -27.27
N ASP A 116 -15.89 7.72 -26.36
CA ASP A 116 -17.30 7.47 -26.67
C ASP A 116 -18.03 8.72 -27.13
N LYS A 117 -17.72 9.86 -26.51
CA LYS A 117 -18.27 11.16 -26.91
C LYS A 117 -17.79 11.62 -28.29
N ILE A 118 -16.52 11.42 -28.64
CA ILE A 118 -15.93 11.90 -29.90
C ILE A 118 -16.34 11.03 -31.09
N LEU A 119 -16.44 9.71 -30.88
CA LEU A 119 -16.75 8.75 -31.92
C LEU A 119 -18.20 8.27 -31.90
N GLU A 120 -19.03 8.90 -31.06
CA GLU A 120 -20.47 8.61 -30.90
C GLU A 120 -20.75 7.10 -30.78
N THR A 121 -20.00 6.44 -29.90
CA THR A 121 -19.99 4.97 -29.78
C THR A 121 -19.97 4.53 -28.32
N PRO A 122 -20.61 3.41 -27.94
CA PRO A 122 -20.56 2.87 -26.57
C PRO A 122 -19.32 1.99 -26.31
N ARG A 123 -18.47 1.76 -27.31
CA ARG A 123 -17.39 0.76 -27.26
C ARG A 123 -16.35 0.99 -26.16
N GLY A 124 -16.15 2.21 -25.69
CA GLY A 124 -15.24 2.53 -24.59
C GLY A 124 -15.82 2.16 -23.24
N ALA A 125 -17.12 2.41 -23.03
CA ALA A 125 -17.86 1.93 -21.86
C ALA A 125 -17.82 0.39 -21.78
N ASP A 126 -18.08 -0.31 -22.88
CA ASP A 126 -18.00 -1.78 -22.94
C ASP A 126 -16.60 -2.27 -22.59
N TRP A 127 -15.58 -1.63 -23.17
CA TRP A 127 -14.19 -2.01 -22.91
C TRP A 127 -13.79 -1.78 -21.45
N ARG A 128 -14.26 -0.69 -20.83
CA ARG A 128 -14.05 -0.38 -19.42
C ARG A 128 -14.57 -1.49 -18.52
N VAL A 129 -15.82 -1.92 -18.74
CA VAL A 129 -16.44 -3.00 -17.96
C VAL A 129 -15.69 -4.30 -18.17
N ALA A 130 -15.40 -4.64 -19.43
CA ALA A 130 -14.76 -5.91 -19.78
C ALA A 130 -13.29 -6.04 -19.36
N HIS A 131 -12.55 -4.93 -19.20
CA HIS A 131 -11.10 -4.98 -18.95
C HIS A 131 -10.64 -4.20 -17.73
N VAL A 132 -11.20 -3.01 -17.46
CA VAL A 132 -10.70 -2.12 -16.39
C VAL A 132 -11.34 -2.47 -15.05
N GLU A 133 -12.65 -2.71 -15.01
CA GLU A 133 -13.38 -3.04 -13.77
C GLU A 133 -13.03 -4.43 -13.24
N VAL A 134 -12.57 -5.33 -14.10
CA VAL A 134 -12.11 -6.68 -13.73
C VAL A 134 -10.58 -6.75 -13.54
N ALA A 135 -9.86 -5.65 -13.77
CA ALA A 135 -8.41 -5.64 -13.74
C ALA A 135 -7.88 -5.89 -12.30
N PRO A 136 -6.78 -6.65 -12.14
CA PRO A 136 -6.18 -6.91 -10.84
C PRO A 136 -5.81 -5.65 -10.06
N PHE A 137 -5.36 -4.59 -10.75
CA PHE A 137 -5.01 -3.33 -10.08
C PHE A 137 -6.22 -2.66 -9.39
N TYR A 138 -7.44 -2.98 -9.81
CA TYR A 138 -8.67 -2.38 -9.29
C TYR A 138 -9.43 -3.31 -8.34
N THR A 139 -9.49 -4.61 -8.65
CA THR A 139 -10.26 -5.59 -7.87
C THR A 139 -9.54 -6.05 -6.60
N CYS A 140 -8.22 -5.94 -6.54
CA CYS A 140 -7.44 -6.38 -5.40
C CYS A 140 -7.68 -5.48 -4.17
N LYS A 141 -8.30 -6.06 -3.13
CA LYS A 141 -8.56 -5.38 -1.85
C LYS A 141 -7.40 -5.47 -0.86
N LYS A 142 -6.29 -6.11 -1.24
CA LYS A 142 -5.16 -6.39 -0.33
C LYS A 142 -4.50 -5.10 0.18
N ILE A 143 -4.46 -4.05 -0.64
CA ILE A 143 -3.93 -2.74 -0.22
C ILE A 143 -4.75 -2.16 0.94
N THR A 144 -6.09 -2.24 0.88
CA THR A 144 -6.97 -1.76 1.95
C THR A 144 -6.75 -2.55 3.23
N GLN A 145 -6.59 -3.88 3.13
CA GLN A 145 -6.29 -4.72 4.30
C GLN A 145 -4.95 -4.31 4.95
N LEU A 146 -3.90 -4.13 4.14
CA LEU A 146 -2.58 -3.71 4.64
C LEU A 146 -2.63 -2.34 5.32
N ILE A 147 -3.40 -1.39 4.77
CA ILE A 147 -3.60 -0.06 5.36
C ILE A 147 -4.21 -0.22 6.75
N SER A 148 -5.38 -0.88 6.86
CA SER A 148 -6.06 -1.06 8.14
C SER A 148 -5.23 -1.82 9.17
N GLU A 149 -4.53 -2.87 8.74
CA GLU A 149 -3.62 -3.61 9.60
C GLU A 149 -2.44 -2.76 10.10
N THR A 150 -1.95 -1.83 9.28
CA THR A 150 -0.86 -0.91 9.68
C THR A 150 -1.39 0.16 10.63
N GLU A 151 -2.58 0.71 10.40
CA GLU A 151 -3.25 1.69 11.26
C GLU A 151 -3.45 1.15 12.68
N VAL A 152 -4.00 -0.06 12.82
CA VAL A 152 -4.22 -0.73 14.12
C VAL A 152 -2.93 -0.87 14.94
N ARG A 153 -1.77 -0.97 14.27
CA ARG A 153 -0.46 -1.11 14.93
C ARG A 153 0.17 0.24 15.27
N MET A 154 -0.15 1.29 14.53
CA MET A 154 0.31 2.65 14.80
C MET A 154 -0.56 3.37 15.83
N GLU A 155 -1.83 2.95 15.99
CA GLU A 155 -2.71 3.52 16.99
C GLU A 155 -2.33 3.01 18.40
N PRO A 156 -2.05 3.91 19.36
CA PRO A 156 -1.82 3.49 20.74
C PRO A 156 -3.12 2.91 21.28
N LYS A 157 -3.12 1.59 21.57
CA LYS A 157 -4.23 0.95 22.30
C LYS A 157 -4.52 1.80 23.54
N PRO A 158 -5.75 2.30 23.74
CA PRO A 158 -6.10 2.89 25.01
C PRO A 158 -5.84 1.82 26.06
N MET A 159 -4.95 2.11 27.01
CA MET A 159 -4.83 1.29 28.20
C MET A 159 -6.23 1.21 28.78
N ALA A 160 -6.78 -0.01 28.87
CA ALA A 160 -8.04 -0.25 29.51
C ALA A 160 -7.98 0.44 30.87
N VAL A 161 -8.80 1.47 31.03
CA VAL A 161 -9.05 2.04 32.34
C VAL A 161 -9.95 1.01 32.98
N ASP A 162 -9.35 0.09 33.73
CA ASP A 162 -10.10 -0.80 34.62
C ASP A 162 -10.88 0.11 35.59
N VAL A 163 -12.21 0.11 35.44
CA VAL A 163 -13.16 0.71 36.38
C VAL A 163 -13.93 -0.42 37.03
#